data_AF-A0ABD2Z0A0-F1
#
_entry.id   AF-A0ABD2Z0A0-F1
#
_cell.length_a   1.000
_cell.length_b   1.000
_cell.length_c   1.000
_cell.angle_alpha   90.00
_cell.angle_beta   90.00
_cell.angle_gamma   90.00
#
_symmetry.space_group_name_H-M   'P 1'
#
loop_
_entity.id
_entity.type
_entity.pdbx_description
1 polymer ?
#
loop_
_entity_poly.entity_id
_entity_poly.type
_entity_poly.pdbx_seq_one_letter_code
_entity_poly.pdbx_strand_id
1 'polypeptide(L)'
;MWVFYGLPFVKPDSILLSTINGIGFVIEIFYVLIFILYSNWAKRKKIFLLLILEAIVFIALVLGSLLGLHGKKRSTPVGIMCLIFNIAMYFSPLTVMSRVIKTKSVEYMPFCLSLANFANGSVWFVYAFLKFDPYVLIPNDLGAVSGVIQLALYAFYYRKTTWYDVEKLPEFQLPDNAARV
;
A
#
# COMPACT_ATOMS: atom_id res chain seq x y z
N MET A 1 5.61 2.45 10.40
CA MET A 1 5.01 3.63 11.10
C MET A 1 3.77 3.28 11.92
N TRP A 2 2.68 2.77 11.32
CA TRP A 2 1.44 2.44 12.05
C TRP A 2 1.60 1.45 13.21
N VAL A 3 2.50 0.48 13.08
CA VAL A 3 2.84 -0.44 14.18
C VAL A 3 3.28 0.33 15.42
N PHE A 4 4.16 1.31 15.25
CA PHE A 4 4.65 2.14 16.35
C PHE A 4 3.56 3.08 16.88
N TYR A 5 2.76 3.69 15.99
CA TYR A 5 1.67 4.57 16.39
C TYR A 5 0.64 3.87 17.28
N GLY A 6 0.26 2.63 16.96
CA GLY A 6 -0.74 1.87 17.71
C GLY A 6 -0.26 1.31 19.06
N LEU A 7 1.03 1.44 19.41
CA LEU A 7 1.54 0.94 20.68
C LEU A 7 0.93 1.73 21.85
N PRO A 8 0.57 1.08 22.97
CA PRO A 8 -0.14 1.73 24.08
C PRO A 8 0.59 2.94 24.68
N PHE A 9 1.93 2.94 24.64
CA PHE A 9 2.77 4.03 25.14
C PHE A 9 2.92 5.20 24.14
N VAL A 10 2.42 5.07 22.91
CA VAL A 10 2.36 6.14 21.90
C VAL A 10 0.94 6.65 21.77
N LYS A 11 -0.03 5.76 21.53
CA LYS A 11 -1.46 6.08 21.47
C LYS A 11 -2.25 5.00 22.23
N PRO A 12 -2.81 5.35 23.40
CA PRO A 12 -3.67 4.43 24.15
C PRO A 12 -4.87 3.95 23.32
N ASP A 13 -5.33 2.73 23.60
CA ASP A 13 -6.48 2.09 22.98
C ASP A 13 -6.39 1.88 21.46
N SER A 14 -5.20 1.97 20.85
CA SER A 14 -5.02 1.86 19.39
C SER A 14 -4.30 0.58 18.94
N ILE A 15 -4.26 -0.46 19.78
CA ILE A 15 -3.50 -1.69 19.53
C ILE A 15 -3.91 -2.43 18.25
N LEU A 16 -5.16 -2.27 17.81
CA LEU A 16 -5.65 -2.86 16.56
C LEU A 16 -4.87 -2.36 15.32
N LEU A 17 -4.39 -1.11 15.36
CA LEU A 17 -3.50 -0.58 14.31
C LEU A 17 -2.18 -1.35 14.29
N SER A 18 -1.64 -1.70 15.46
CA SER A 18 -0.38 -2.43 15.55
C SER A 18 -0.50 -3.88 15.07
N THR A 19 -1.59 -4.57 15.40
CA THR A 19 -1.77 -5.97 15.01
C THR A 19 -1.88 -6.13 13.49
N ILE A 20 -2.79 -5.38 12.85
CA ILE A 20 -3.02 -5.49 11.41
C ILE A 20 -1.81 -5.05 10.58
N ASN A 21 -1.16 -3.94 10.96
CA ASN A 21 0.03 -3.45 10.26
C ASN A 21 1.25 -4.32 10.57
N GLY A 22 1.28 -4.98 11.73
CA GLY A 22 2.33 -5.94 12.06
C GLY A 22 2.25 -7.18 11.16
N ILE A 23 1.04 -7.72 10.95
CA ILE A 23 0.80 -8.81 9.99
C ILE A 23 1.19 -8.36 8.58
N GLY A 24 0.73 -7.17 8.15
CA GLY A 24 1.08 -6.60 6.85
C GLY A 24 2.59 -6.44 6.67
N PHE A 25 3.30 -5.96 7.69
CA PHE A 25 4.75 -5.81 7.66
C PHE A 25 5.47 -7.15 7.46
N VAL A 26 5.02 -8.22 8.12
CA VAL A 26 5.58 -9.56 7.92
C VAL A 26 5.35 -10.05 6.49
N ILE A 27 4.15 -9.84 5.94
CA ILE A 27 3.84 -10.19 4.54
C ILE A 27 4.74 -9.41 3.57
N GLU A 28 4.90 -8.10 3.77
CA GLU A 28 5.77 -7.25 2.95
C GLU A 28 7.24 -7.67 3.01
N ILE A 29 7.74 -8.13 4.17
CA ILE A 29 9.08 -8.71 4.27
C ILE A 29 9.21 -9.91 3.31
N PHE A 30 8.23 -10.82 3.28
CA PHE A 30 8.28 -11.95 2.35
C PHE A 30 8.30 -11.49 0.89
N TYR A 31 7.47 -10.51 0.51
CA TYR A 31 7.47 -9.97 -0.85
C TYR A 31 8.80 -9.33 -1.23
N VAL A 32 9.38 -8.51 -0.35
CA VAL A 32 10.68 -7.87 -0.56
C VAL A 32 11.81 -8.91 -0.64
N LEU A 33 11.78 -9.95 0.20
CA LEU A 33 12.78 -11.03 0.16
C LEU A 33 12.74 -11.78 -1.17
N ILE A 34 11.54 -12.18 -1.63
CA ILE A 34 11.38 -12.82 -2.94
C ILE A 34 11.90 -11.89 -4.04
N PHE A 35 11.53 -10.61 -4.00
CA PHE A 35 12.03 -9.63 -4.97
C PHE A 35 13.56 -9.56 -4.96
N ILE A 36 14.19 -9.48 -3.79
CA ILE A 36 15.65 -9.42 -3.67
C ILE A 36 16.31 -10.70 -4.17
N LEU A 37 15.72 -11.88 -3.96
CA LEU A 37 16.29 -13.16 -4.41
C LEU A 37 16.24 -13.31 -5.94
N TYR A 38 15.16 -12.87 -6.59
CA TYR A 38 14.92 -13.12 -8.01
C TYR A 38 15.18 -11.92 -8.95
N SER A 39 15.39 -10.72 -8.43
CA SER A 39 15.64 -9.51 -9.27
C SER A 39 17.08 -9.41 -9.76
N ASN A 40 17.36 -8.57 -10.75
CA ASN A 40 18.74 -8.24 -11.14
C ASN A 40 19.39 -7.22 -10.16
N TRP A 41 20.72 -7.19 -10.13
CA TRP A 41 21.48 -6.36 -9.18
C TRP A 41 21.16 -4.86 -9.27
N ALA A 42 20.94 -4.34 -10.48
CA ALA A 42 20.59 -2.94 -10.70
C ALA A 42 19.27 -2.55 -10.01
N LYS A 43 18.24 -3.41 -10.05
CA LYS A 43 16.98 -3.20 -9.33
C LYS A 43 17.15 -3.39 -7.83
N ARG A 44 17.88 -4.43 -7.40
CA ARG A 44 18.16 -4.69 -5.96
C ARG A 44 18.80 -3.48 -5.28
N LYS A 45 19.82 -2.88 -5.91
CA LYS A 45 20.52 -1.71 -5.36
C LYS A 45 19.56 -0.53 -5.10
N LYS A 46 18.63 -0.27 -6.02
CA LYS A 46 17.63 0.80 -5.86
C LYS A 46 16.71 0.52 -4.65
N ILE A 47 16.20 -0.70 -4.53
CA ILE A 47 15.34 -1.07 -3.41
C ILE A 47 16.10 -1.04 -2.08
N PHE A 48 17.34 -1.53 -2.03
CA PHE A 48 18.16 -1.43 -0.81
C PHE A 48 18.36 0.02 -0.35
N LEU A 49 18.64 0.94 -1.28
CA LEU A 49 18.78 2.36 -0.94
C LEU A 49 17.47 2.95 -0.39
N LEU A 50 16.32 2.58 -0.95
CA LEU A 50 15.02 3.01 -0.45
C LEU A 50 14.73 2.45 0.95
N LEU A 51 15.03 1.17 1.20
CA LEU A 51 14.86 0.54 2.51
C LEU A 51 15.77 1.16 3.58
N ILE A 52 17.02 1.48 3.23
CA ILE A 52 17.94 2.18 4.15
C ILE A 52 17.40 3.57 4.49
N LEU A 53 16.95 4.32 3.47
CA LEU A 53 16.36 5.65 3.69
C LEU A 53 15.12 5.56 4.59
N GLU A 54 14.23 4.61 4.33
CA GLU A 54 13.05 4.35 5.16
C GLU A 54 13.44 4.01 6.60
N ALA A 55 14.42 3.12 6.80
CA ALA A 55 14.91 2.74 8.12
C ALA A 55 15.50 3.94 8.88
N ILE A 56 16.28 4.80 8.20
CA ILE A 56 16.84 6.02 8.80
C ILE A 56 15.71 6.96 9.25
N VAL A 57 14.73 7.22 8.38
CA VAL A 57 13.58 8.07 8.71
C VAL A 57 12.80 7.49 9.89
N PHE A 58 12.55 6.17 9.88
CA PHE A 58 11.85 5.47 10.96
C PHE A 58 12.60 5.58 12.30
N ILE A 59 13.92 5.29 12.31
CA ILE A 59 14.74 5.36 13.51
C ILE A 59 14.80 6.78 14.06
N ALA A 60 15.00 7.79 13.20
CA ALA A 60 15.03 9.19 13.60
C ALA A 60 13.71 9.62 14.27
N LEU A 61 12.57 9.20 13.72
CA LEU A 61 11.25 9.47 14.29
C LEU A 61 11.05 8.76 15.62
N VAL A 62 11.40 7.47 15.72
CA VAL A 62 11.26 6.70 16.96
C VAL A 62 12.12 7.32 18.05
N LEU A 63 13.41 7.55 17.80
CA LEU A 63 14.31 8.15 18.77
C LEU A 63 13.87 9.57 19.17
N GLY A 64 13.54 10.43 18.21
CA GLY A 64 13.04 11.77 18.49
C GLY A 64 11.76 11.76 19.33
N SER A 65 10.87 10.81 19.07
CA SER A 65 9.62 10.65 19.82
C SER A 65 9.81 10.09 21.22
N LEU A 66 10.77 9.19 21.42
CA LEU A 66 11.04 8.53 22.71
C LEU A 66 11.86 9.44 23.63
N LEU A 67 12.85 10.14 23.08
CA LEU A 67 13.79 10.97 23.84
C LEU A 67 13.26 12.39 24.11
N GLY A 68 12.41 12.92 23.22
CA GLY A 68 11.98 14.32 23.30
C GLY A 68 10.53 14.55 23.74
N LEU A 69 9.69 13.51 23.77
CA LEU A 69 8.23 13.67 23.88
C LEU A 69 7.58 12.61 24.78
N HIS A 70 6.56 13.05 25.53
CA HIS A 70 5.78 12.20 26.44
C HIS A 70 4.27 12.32 26.16
N GLY A 71 3.53 11.21 26.37
CA GLY A 71 2.07 11.17 26.29
C GLY A 71 1.50 11.72 24.97
N LYS A 72 0.48 12.59 25.06
CA LYS A 72 -0.19 13.16 23.88
C LYS A 72 0.77 13.93 22.94
N LYS A 73 1.82 14.56 23.48
CA LYS A 73 2.83 15.28 22.69
C LYS A 73 3.65 14.32 21.80
N ARG A 74 3.76 13.03 22.16
CA ARG A 74 4.41 11.99 21.35
C ARG A 74 3.50 11.52 20.21
N SER A 75 2.22 11.30 20.50
CA SER A 75 1.27 10.77 19.51
C SER A 75 1.09 11.67 18.29
N THR A 76 1.21 12.99 18.47
CA THR A 76 0.96 13.99 17.41
C THR A 76 1.95 13.88 16.24
N PRO A 77 3.27 14.06 16.42
CA PRO A 77 4.22 13.99 15.31
C PRO A 77 4.27 12.61 14.66
N VAL A 78 4.14 11.53 15.44
CA VAL A 78 4.07 10.16 14.89
C VAL A 78 2.82 9.99 14.03
N GLY A 79 1.67 10.50 14.48
CA GLY A 79 0.40 10.46 13.75
C GLY A 79 0.44 11.28 12.46
N ILE A 80 0.99 12.49 12.50
CA ILE A 80 1.20 13.34 11.31
C ILE A 80 2.05 12.60 10.26
N MET A 81 3.10 11.91 10.68
CA MET A 81 3.94 11.19 9.74
C MET A 81 3.24 9.93 9.18
N CYS A 82 2.45 9.22 9.98
CA CYS A 82 1.60 8.13 9.50
C CYS A 82 0.60 8.63 8.45
N LEU A 83 -0.03 9.78 8.70
CA LEU A 83 -0.95 10.46 7.80
C LEU A 83 -0.27 10.77 6.45
N ILE A 84 0.89 11.43 6.47
CA ILE A 84 1.63 11.81 5.25
C ILE A 84 1.99 10.58 4.41
N PHE A 85 2.57 9.55 5.02
CA PHE A 85 2.93 8.33 4.30
C PHE A 85 1.70 7.63 3.72
N ASN A 86 0.60 7.55 4.48
CA ASN A 86 -0.60 6.90 4.00
C ASN A 86 -1.24 7.64 2.82
N ILE A 87 -1.29 8.98 2.87
CA ILE A 87 -1.76 9.80 1.75
C ILE A 87 -0.87 9.59 0.52
N ALA A 88 0.45 9.56 0.70
CA ALA A 88 1.38 9.30 -0.40
C ALA A 88 1.14 7.93 -1.07
N MET A 89 0.69 6.91 -0.33
CA MET A 89 0.36 5.62 -0.93
C MET A 89 -0.79 5.70 -1.94
N TYR A 90 -1.70 6.68 -1.81
CA TYR A 90 -2.80 6.86 -2.77
C TYR A 90 -2.34 7.32 -4.16
N PHE A 91 -1.09 7.74 -4.34
CA PHE A 91 -0.55 7.95 -5.69
C PHE A 91 -0.61 6.67 -6.53
N SER A 92 -0.40 5.49 -5.93
CA SER A 92 -0.46 4.21 -6.65
C SER A 92 -1.85 3.97 -7.31
N PRO A 93 -2.98 3.90 -6.57
CA PRO A 93 -4.29 3.70 -7.19
C PRO A 93 -4.68 4.83 -8.15
N LEU A 94 -4.24 6.08 -7.93
CA LEU A 94 -4.44 7.17 -8.88
C LEU A 94 -3.78 6.92 -10.23
N THR A 95 -2.56 6.35 -10.25
CA THR A 95 -1.91 5.98 -11.51
C THR A 95 -2.68 4.87 -12.26
N VAL A 96 -3.22 3.90 -11.53
CA VAL A 96 -4.05 2.83 -12.11
C VAL A 96 -5.36 3.39 -12.67
N MET A 97 -6.05 4.26 -11.94
CA MET A 97 -7.25 4.95 -12.43
C MET A 97 -6.96 5.77 -13.69
N SER A 98 -5.84 6.50 -13.72
CA SER A 98 -5.39 7.22 -14.91
C SER A 98 -5.18 6.29 -16.10
N ARG A 99 -4.59 5.10 -15.85
CA ARG A 99 -4.40 4.08 -16.87
C ARG A 99 -5.73 3.59 -17.42
N VAL A 100 -6.70 3.24 -16.57
CA VAL A 100 -8.05 2.81 -17.00
C VAL A 100 -8.73 3.86 -17.88
N ILE A 101 -8.64 5.14 -17.53
CA ILE A 101 -9.27 6.22 -18.32
C ILE A 101 -8.62 6.35 -19.70
N LYS A 102 -7.28 6.19 -19.79
CA LYS A 102 -6.52 6.29 -21.04
C LYS A 102 -6.69 5.06 -21.93
N THR A 103 -6.62 3.86 -21.36
CA THR A 103 -6.71 2.59 -22.09
C THR A 103 -8.14 2.13 -22.30
N LYS A 104 -9.12 2.75 -21.63
CA LYS A 104 -10.53 2.35 -21.63
C LYS A 104 -10.75 0.89 -21.18
N SER A 105 -9.78 0.33 -20.45
CA SER A 105 -9.72 -1.07 -20.02
C SER A 105 -9.45 -1.16 -18.51
N VAL A 106 -10.15 -2.08 -17.84
CA VAL A 106 -10.03 -2.34 -16.39
C VAL A 106 -9.10 -3.52 -16.07
N GLU A 107 -8.31 -3.99 -17.03
CA GLU A 107 -7.41 -5.15 -16.88
C GLU A 107 -6.47 -5.04 -15.67
N TYR A 108 -5.92 -3.84 -15.41
CA TYR A 108 -5.02 -3.58 -14.28
C TYR A 108 -5.76 -3.17 -12.99
N MET A 109 -7.09 -3.18 -12.98
CA MET A 109 -7.93 -2.78 -11.85
C MET A 109 -9.02 -3.85 -11.60
N PRO A 110 -8.67 -4.96 -10.96
CA PRO A 110 -9.63 -6.04 -10.72
C PRO A 110 -10.67 -5.64 -9.66
N PHE A 111 -11.93 -6.02 -9.91
CA PHE A 111 -13.07 -5.67 -9.07
C PHE A 111 -12.89 -6.00 -7.59
N CYS A 112 -12.44 -7.23 -7.28
CA CYS A 112 -12.30 -7.67 -5.90
C CYS A 112 -11.30 -6.82 -5.10
N LEU A 113 -10.21 -6.35 -5.73
CA LEU A 113 -9.25 -5.47 -5.06
C LEU A 113 -9.87 -4.09 -4.79
N SER A 114 -10.60 -3.53 -5.76
CA SER A 114 -11.29 -2.24 -5.58
C SER A 114 -12.38 -2.32 -4.51
N LEU A 115 -13.15 -3.41 -4.47
CA LEU A 115 -14.17 -3.65 -3.45
C LEU A 115 -13.54 -3.84 -2.06
N ALA A 116 -12.47 -4.63 -1.96
CA ALA A 116 -11.74 -4.82 -0.71
C ALA A 116 -11.13 -3.51 -0.21
N ASN A 117 -10.58 -2.67 -1.09
CA ASN A 117 -10.06 -1.36 -0.73
C ASN A 117 -11.17 -0.43 -0.19
N PHE A 118 -12.33 -0.39 -0.85
CA PHE A 118 -13.48 0.38 -0.37
C PHE A 118 -13.97 -0.10 1.01
N ALA A 119 -14.14 -1.42 1.17
CA ALA A 119 -14.55 -2.01 2.44
C ALA A 119 -13.54 -1.72 3.56
N ASN A 120 -12.24 -1.88 3.28
CA ASN A 120 -11.17 -1.57 4.22
C ASN A 120 -11.19 -0.09 4.63
N GLY A 121 -11.26 0.84 3.68
CA GLY A 121 -11.37 2.27 3.96
C GLY A 121 -12.59 2.60 4.82
N SER A 122 -13.75 1.99 4.52
CA SER A 122 -15.00 2.19 5.28
C SER A 122 -14.90 1.68 6.71
N VAL A 123 -14.34 0.49 6.92
CA VAL A 123 -14.16 -0.09 8.27
C VAL A 123 -13.23 0.79 9.12
N TRP A 124 -12.11 1.24 8.55
CA TRP A 124 -11.18 2.12 9.28
C TRP A 124 -11.72 3.52 9.50
N PHE A 125 -12.52 4.04 8.57
CA PHE A 125 -13.25 5.29 8.75
C PHE A 125 -14.17 5.20 9.97
N VAL A 126 -15.01 4.15 10.05
CA VAL A 126 -15.91 3.95 11.20
C VAL A 126 -15.13 3.80 12.50
N TYR A 127 -14.06 2.99 12.49
CA TYR A 127 -13.17 2.83 13.65
C TYR A 127 -12.60 4.16 14.15
N ALA A 128 -12.07 4.97 13.24
CA ALA A 128 -11.43 6.24 13.57
C ALA A 128 -12.44 7.31 13.98
N PHE A 129 -13.64 7.29 13.38
CA PHE A 129 -14.74 8.17 13.72
C PHE A 129 -15.20 7.94 15.16
N LEU A 130 -15.38 6.67 15.58
CA LEU A 130 -15.75 6.33 16.96
C LEU A 130 -14.72 6.76 17.99
N LYS A 131 -13.42 6.78 17.63
CA LYS A 131 -12.32 7.18 18.51
C LYS A 131 -11.92 8.65 18.37
N PHE A 132 -12.57 9.40 17.48
CA PHE A 132 -12.19 10.76 17.08
C PHE A 132 -10.67 10.88 16.82
N ASP A 133 -10.10 9.93 16.07
CA ASP A 133 -8.68 9.93 15.71
C ASP A 133 -8.46 10.50 14.30
N PRO A 134 -8.14 11.80 14.15
CA PRO A 134 -8.03 12.43 12.84
C PRO A 134 -6.90 11.84 11.98
N TYR A 135 -5.85 11.29 12.61
CA TYR A 135 -4.71 10.74 11.88
C TYR A 135 -5.07 9.45 11.16
N VAL A 136 -6.01 8.68 11.70
CA VAL A 136 -6.54 7.47 11.05
C VAL A 136 -7.73 7.84 10.16
N LEU A 137 -8.58 8.78 10.58
CA LEU A 137 -9.81 9.14 9.89
C LEU A 137 -9.55 9.71 8.48
N ILE A 138 -8.74 10.76 8.39
CA ILE A 138 -8.50 11.50 7.14
C ILE A 138 -8.00 10.60 6.00
N PRO A 139 -6.95 9.78 6.18
CA PRO A 139 -6.45 8.98 5.08
C PRO A 139 -7.43 7.87 4.70
N ASN A 140 -8.10 7.23 5.68
CA ASN A 140 -9.06 6.17 5.36
C ASN A 140 -10.33 6.68 4.67
N ASP A 141 -10.75 7.91 4.96
CA ASP A 141 -11.80 8.60 4.19
C ASP A 141 -11.37 8.77 2.71
N LEU A 142 -10.16 9.30 2.48
CA LEU A 142 -9.60 9.39 1.12
C LEU A 142 -9.49 8.01 0.43
N GLY A 143 -9.14 6.97 1.20
CA GLY A 143 -9.11 5.59 0.72
C GLY A 143 -10.48 5.05 0.33
N ALA A 144 -11.51 5.34 1.12
CA ALA A 144 -12.89 4.98 0.84
C ALA A 144 -13.39 5.70 -0.43
N VAL A 145 -13.19 7.02 -0.53
CA VAL A 145 -13.50 7.82 -1.72
C VAL A 145 -12.79 7.26 -2.95
N SER A 146 -11.49 6.96 -2.85
CA SER A 146 -10.71 6.31 -3.91
C SER A 146 -11.30 4.96 -4.30
N GLY A 147 -11.74 4.14 -3.34
CA GLY A 147 -12.42 2.87 -3.59
C GLY A 147 -13.73 3.03 -4.36
N VAL A 148 -14.56 4.02 -3.98
CA VAL A 148 -15.81 4.34 -4.72
C VAL A 148 -15.50 4.72 -6.16
N ILE A 149 -14.50 5.57 -6.40
CA ILE A 149 -14.11 5.99 -7.75
C ILE A 149 -13.63 4.78 -8.56
N GLN A 150 -12.83 3.89 -7.98
CA GLN A 150 -12.38 2.67 -8.64
C GLN A 150 -13.55 1.77 -9.05
N LEU A 151 -14.52 1.56 -8.15
CA LEU A 151 -15.72 0.77 -8.44
C LEU A 151 -16.58 1.41 -9.54
N ALA A 152 -16.73 2.74 -9.53
CA ALA A 152 -17.45 3.47 -10.56
C ALA A 152 -16.76 3.37 -11.94
N LEU A 153 -15.44 3.54 -11.98
CA LEU A 153 -14.63 3.35 -13.18
C LEU A 153 -14.73 1.91 -13.70
N TYR A 154 -14.67 0.93 -12.80
CA TYR A 154 -14.84 -0.47 -13.14
C TYR A 154 -16.19 -0.70 -13.83
N ALA A 155 -17.30 -0.27 -13.21
CA ALA A 155 -18.64 -0.43 -13.77
C ALA A 155 -18.79 0.23 -15.15
N PHE A 156 -18.17 1.40 -15.38
CA PHE A 156 -18.27 2.13 -16.65
C PHE A 156 -17.42 1.52 -17.78
N TYR A 157 -16.22 1.01 -17.46
CA TYR A 157 -15.26 0.53 -18.46
C TYR A 157 -15.24 -0.99 -18.62
N TYR A 158 -15.84 -1.76 -17.70
CA TYR A 158 -15.86 -3.23 -17.76
C TYR A 158 -16.36 -3.76 -19.11
N ARG A 159 -17.50 -3.24 -19.60
CA ARG A 159 -18.06 -3.66 -20.90
C ARG A 159 -17.29 -3.15 -22.12
N LYS A 160 -16.39 -2.18 -21.95
CA LYS A 160 -15.55 -1.60 -23.00
C LYS A 160 -14.16 -2.23 -23.03
N THR A 161 -13.86 -3.08 -22.05
CA THR A 161 -12.54 -3.70 -21.91
C THR A 161 -12.40 -4.81 -22.93
N THR A 162 -11.44 -4.65 -23.83
CA THR A 162 -11.00 -5.75 -24.71
C THR A 162 -10.10 -6.66 -23.88
N TRP A 163 -10.62 -7.85 -23.55
CA TRP A 163 -9.85 -8.88 -22.87
C TRP A 163 -8.95 -9.55 -23.91
N TYR A 164 -7.64 -9.37 -23.79
CA TYR A 164 -6.70 -10.16 -24.58
C TYR A 164 -6.75 -11.61 -24.09
N ASP A 165 -7.14 -12.54 -24.96
CA ASP A 165 -7.06 -13.98 -24.70
C ASP A 165 -5.58 -14.35 -24.49
N VAL A 166 -5.15 -14.53 -23.24
CA VAL A 166 -3.79 -14.97 -22.89
C VAL A 166 -3.48 -16.34 -23.52
N GLU A 167 -4.50 -17.12 -23.88
CA GLU A 167 -4.39 -18.39 -24.62
C GLU A 167 -3.84 -18.27 -26.05
N LYS A 168 -3.75 -17.07 -26.64
CA LYS A 168 -3.29 -16.88 -28.03
C LYS A 168 -1.88 -16.30 -28.16
N LEU A 169 -1.10 -16.23 -27.08
CA LEU A 169 0.32 -15.90 -27.22
C LEU A 169 1.00 -17.08 -27.92
N PRO A 170 1.71 -16.87 -29.04
CA PRO A 170 2.49 -17.94 -29.65
C PRO A 170 3.45 -18.44 -28.59
N GLU A 171 3.31 -19.72 -28.24
CA GLU A 171 4.24 -20.44 -27.39
C GLU A 171 5.64 -20.11 -27.91
N PHE A 172 6.46 -19.49 -27.07
CA PHE A 172 7.82 -19.12 -27.46
C PHE A 172 8.57 -20.41 -27.79
N GLN A 173 8.58 -20.78 -29.07
CA GLN A 173 9.32 -21.92 -29.57
C GLN A 173 10.79 -21.62 -29.33
N LEU A 174 11.36 -22.28 -28.32
CA LEU A 174 12.80 -22.30 -28.11
C LEU A 174 13.44 -22.83 -29.39
N PRO A 175 14.49 -22.18 -29.91
CA PRO A 175 15.20 -22.68 -31.09
C PRO A 175 15.74 -24.10 -30.82
N ASP A 176 15.40 -25.07 -31.67
CA ASP A 176 15.79 -26.50 -31.58
C ASP A 176 17.31 -26.77 -31.50
N ASN A 177 18.13 -25.73 -31.68
CA ASN A 177 19.58 -25.78 -31.73
C ASN A 177 20.28 -25.70 -30.37
N ALA A 178 19.56 -25.73 -29.24
CA ALA A 178 20.17 -25.82 -27.91
C ALA A 178 20.55 -27.26 -27.47
N ALA A 179 20.22 -28.29 -28.25
CA ALA A 179 20.52 -29.70 -27.93
C ALA A 179 21.74 -30.28 -28.68
N ARG A 180 22.53 -29.45 -29.38
CA ARG A 180 23.75 -29.90 -30.09
C ARG A 180 24.90 -28.92 -29.96
N VAL A 181 25.49 -28.80 -28.77
CA VAL A 181 26.93 -28.56 -28.55
C VAL A 181 27.33 -29.21 -27.24
#